data_AF-A0A194XCD2-F1
#
_entry.id   AF-A0A194XCD2-F1
#
_cell.length_a   1.000
_cell.length_b   1.000
_cell.length_c   1.000
_cell.angle_alpha   90.00
_cell.angle_beta   90.00
_cell.angle_gamma   90.00
#
_symmetry.space_group_name_H-M   'P 1'
#
loop_
_entity.id
_entity.type
_entity.pdbx_description
1 polymer ?
#
loop_
_entity_poly.entity_id
_entity_poly.type
_entity_poly.pdbx_seq_one_letter_code
_entity_poly.pdbx_strand_id
1 'polypeptide(L)'
;MSSISWYFEPSEMELKNFLPLSNFEFKLMSKLIHVIRLGLHLHGLQCGQEDLTITDTSPAAVAQQCRSFVKKARVSWVNCDKFFPLRLTAPSMALIISHVPLSTSVSTTSVFKICVLRTFGVGSEEAINDLGITFKESTESSSESEPDYDKIIAVISALGKGIKKITRPVYGQMQIARASVPTMLEKFWVFAGKVMEKVEPGGPTQSFEEVYNLLCSFNIPTVPKHGLLAWLITSDLTEWEICKPPTIKTLARHMGVSSDGGSSSKRGGPSGPSKALVLVEQIYKEMVAKDGAEYVQPDVGAGLVNVWKVLEHPPVDAIWLEELMEECRKAQGRSISVIDMEHLLCKIARYTAKSR
;
A
#
# COMPACT_ATOMS: atom_id res chain seq x y z
N MET A 1 -16.12 24.54 -13.40
CA MET A 1 -15.59 23.99 -12.13
C MET A 1 -14.10 24.31 -12.06
N SER A 2 -13.66 24.97 -10.97
CA SER A 2 -12.26 25.31 -10.73
C SER A 2 -11.41 24.03 -10.66
N SER A 3 -10.17 24.08 -11.13
CA SER A 3 -9.22 22.97 -10.93
C SER A 3 -9.10 22.73 -9.43
N ILE A 4 -9.46 21.53 -8.96
CA ILE A 4 -9.44 21.21 -7.54
C ILE A 4 -7.98 21.19 -7.07
N SER A 5 -7.53 22.30 -6.50
CA SER A 5 -6.25 22.38 -5.81
C SER A 5 -6.30 21.54 -4.54
N TRP A 6 -5.23 20.82 -4.24
CA TRP A 6 -5.09 20.04 -3.01
C TRP A 6 -4.07 20.69 -2.09
N TYR A 7 -4.27 20.54 -0.78
CA TYR A 7 -3.57 21.34 0.23
C TYR A 7 -2.04 21.27 0.16
N PHE A 8 -1.46 20.07 0.13
CA PHE A 8 -0.01 19.85 0.05
C PHE A 8 0.56 19.74 -1.37
N GLU A 9 -0.11 20.29 -2.40
CA GLU A 9 0.46 20.27 -3.74
C GLU A 9 1.80 21.02 -3.81
N PRO A 10 2.72 20.59 -4.70
CA PRO A 10 3.90 21.39 -5.01
C PRO A 10 3.48 22.74 -5.59
N SER A 11 4.22 23.78 -5.21
CA SER A 11 4.13 25.13 -5.79
C SER A 11 4.53 25.13 -7.27
N GLU A 12 4.19 26.21 -7.98
CA GLU A 12 4.61 26.39 -9.37
C GLU A 12 6.14 26.37 -9.55
N MET A 13 6.89 26.84 -8.54
CA MET A 13 8.35 26.83 -8.56
C MET A 13 8.89 25.41 -8.47
N GLU A 14 8.38 24.63 -7.51
CA GLU A 14 8.73 23.21 -7.34
C GLU A 14 8.36 22.38 -8.58
N LEU A 15 7.21 22.68 -9.20
CA LEU A 15 6.78 22.01 -10.42
C LEU A 15 7.76 22.24 -11.59
N LYS A 16 8.43 23.39 -11.69
CA LYS A 16 9.40 23.62 -12.80
C LYS A 16 10.57 22.63 -12.78
N ASN A 17 10.89 22.04 -11.63
CA ASN A 17 11.96 21.06 -11.53
C ASN A 17 11.64 19.71 -12.22
N PHE A 18 10.38 19.44 -12.58
CA PHE A 18 10.02 18.18 -13.23
C PHE A 18 9.97 18.25 -14.75
N LEU A 19 10.49 19.30 -15.38
CA LEU A 19 10.67 19.27 -16.84
C LEU A 19 11.66 18.15 -17.22
N PRO A 20 11.40 17.36 -18.28
CA PRO A 20 10.39 17.57 -19.32
C PRO A 20 9.14 16.65 -19.19
N LEU A 21 8.64 16.38 -17.97
CA LEU A 21 7.40 15.61 -17.82
C LEU A 21 6.27 16.21 -18.69
N SER A 22 5.42 15.34 -19.25
CA SER A 22 4.19 15.74 -19.93
C SER A 22 3.17 16.31 -18.95
N ASN A 23 2.15 17.00 -19.47
CA ASN A 23 1.08 17.56 -18.64
C ASN A 23 0.35 16.52 -17.78
N PHE A 24 0.13 15.31 -18.29
CA PHE A 24 -0.46 14.22 -17.51
C PHE A 24 0.47 13.79 -16.37
N GLU A 25 1.75 13.57 -16.66
CA GLU A 25 2.77 13.18 -15.68
C GLU A 25 2.97 14.24 -14.60
N PHE A 26 2.93 15.52 -14.97
CA PHE A 26 2.94 16.64 -14.03
C PHE A 26 1.78 16.58 -13.04
N LYS A 27 0.55 16.31 -13.52
CA LYS A 27 -0.61 16.17 -12.63
C LYS A 27 -0.49 14.93 -11.75
N LEU A 28 -0.01 13.81 -12.30
CA LEU A 28 0.21 12.60 -11.52
C LEU A 28 1.23 12.84 -10.40
N MET A 29 2.39 13.41 -10.74
CA MET A 29 3.44 13.77 -9.79
C MET A 29 2.91 14.72 -8.70
N SER A 30 2.22 15.78 -9.10
CA SER A 30 1.62 16.75 -8.16
C SER A 30 0.71 16.07 -7.12
N LYS A 31 -0.16 15.15 -7.56
CA LYS A 31 -1.04 14.41 -6.64
C LYS A 31 -0.28 13.40 -5.77
N LEU A 32 0.78 12.78 -6.28
CA LEU A 32 1.64 11.90 -5.48
C LEU A 32 2.38 12.68 -4.39
N ILE A 33 3.00 13.82 -4.74
CA ILE A 33 3.69 14.69 -3.77
C ILE A 33 2.73 15.18 -2.69
N HIS A 34 1.51 15.57 -3.04
CA HIS A 34 0.49 15.90 -2.05
C HIS A 34 0.26 14.76 -1.06
N VAL A 35 0.06 13.55 -1.58
CA VAL A 35 -0.26 12.37 -0.77
C VAL A 35 0.94 11.94 0.08
N ILE A 36 2.16 12.09 -0.42
CA ILE A 36 3.40 11.85 0.32
C ILE A 36 3.51 12.83 1.51
N ARG A 37 3.39 14.13 1.25
CA ARG A 37 3.42 15.18 2.29
C ARG A 37 2.32 14.99 3.33
N LEU A 38 1.11 14.65 2.88
CA LEU A 38 -0.01 14.29 3.77
C LEU A 38 0.33 13.08 4.65
N GLY A 39 1.09 12.12 4.12
CA GLY A 39 1.54 10.95 4.87
C GLY A 39 2.57 11.27 5.94
N LEU A 40 3.53 12.13 5.64
CA LEU A 40 4.49 12.64 6.63
C LEU A 40 3.78 13.44 7.73
N HIS A 41 2.84 14.30 7.37
CA HIS A 41 2.03 15.04 8.33
C HIS A 41 1.23 14.11 9.27
N LEU A 42 0.56 13.09 8.72
CA LEU A 42 -0.17 12.09 9.52
C LEU A 42 0.75 11.28 10.44
N HIS A 43 1.96 10.94 9.96
CA HIS A 43 2.96 10.26 10.76
C HIS A 43 3.46 11.15 11.91
N GLY A 44 3.79 12.42 11.66
CA GLY A 44 4.18 13.38 12.68
C GLY A 44 3.14 13.52 13.78
N LEU A 45 1.86 13.64 13.40
CA LEU A 45 0.73 13.67 14.34
C LEU A 45 0.61 12.38 15.18
N GLN A 46 0.95 11.22 14.62
CA GLN A 46 0.95 9.96 15.36
C GLN A 46 2.13 9.87 16.34
N CYS A 47 3.27 10.47 16.00
CA CYS A 47 4.45 10.57 16.85
C CYS A 47 4.35 11.70 17.91
N GLY A 48 3.21 12.37 18.03
CA GLY A 48 3.01 13.44 19.01
C GLY A 48 3.68 14.76 18.66
N GLN A 49 4.11 14.94 17.40
CA GLN A 49 4.52 16.27 16.93
C GLN A 49 3.30 17.20 16.96
N GLU A 50 3.52 18.48 17.28
CA GLU A 50 2.47 19.48 17.22
C GLU A 50 1.83 19.48 15.84
N ASP A 51 0.51 19.70 15.81
CA ASP A 51 -0.24 19.77 14.56
C ASP A 51 0.40 20.89 13.73
N LEU A 52 1.12 20.54 12.66
CA LEU A 52 1.48 21.50 11.63
C LEU A 52 0.16 22.10 11.15
N THR A 53 -0.19 23.26 11.71
CA THR A 53 -1.53 23.81 11.59
C THR A 53 -1.83 23.91 10.11
N ILE A 54 -2.79 23.12 9.62
CA ILE A 54 -3.29 23.26 8.25
C ILE A 54 -3.84 24.69 8.16
N THR A 55 -3.02 25.58 7.61
CA THR A 55 -3.17 27.04 7.66
C THR A 55 -4.34 27.48 6.80
N ASP A 56 -5.07 28.48 7.29
CA ASP A 56 -6.18 29.08 6.56
C ASP A 56 -5.73 30.02 5.42
N THR A 57 -4.41 30.10 5.16
CA THR A 57 -3.85 30.85 4.02
C THR A 57 -4.11 30.16 2.68
N SER A 58 -4.39 28.85 2.68
CA SER A 58 -4.96 28.16 1.51
C SER A 58 -6.43 28.54 1.35
N PRO A 59 -7.00 28.48 0.13
CA PRO A 59 -8.44 28.69 -0.04
C PRO A 59 -9.23 27.83 0.95
N ALA A 60 -10.16 28.43 1.71
CA ALA A 60 -10.79 27.79 2.88
C ALA A 60 -11.35 26.39 2.60
N ALA A 61 -11.89 26.17 1.38
CA ALA A 61 -12.39 24.87 0.94
C ALA A 61 -11.30 23.78 0.87
N VAL A 62 -10.10 24.12 0.40
CA VAL A 62 -8.95 23.21 0.26
C VAL A 62 -8.42 22.82 1.64
N ALA A 63 -8.26 23.80 2.54
CA ALA A 63 -7.86 23.56 3.92
C ALA A 63 -8.89 22.67 4.64
N GLN A 64 -10.18 22.94 4.47
CA GLN A 64 -11.27 22.17 5.07
C GLN A 64 -11.32 20.72 4.57
N GLN A 65 -11.08 20.50 3.27
CA GLN A 65 -11.01 19.15 2.70
C GLN A 65 -9.86 18.35 3.35
N CYS A 66 -8.68 18.97 3.50
CA CYS A 66 -7.53 18.35 4.14
C CYS A 66 -7.83 17.99 5.60
N ARG A 67 -8.36 18.94 6.38
CA ARG A 67 -8.76 18.70 7.79
C ARG A 67 -9.77 17.56 7.93
N SER A 68 -10.77 17.50 7.04
CA SER A 68 -11.75 16.41 7.03
C SER A 68 -11.10 15.04 6.75
N PHE A 69 -10.15 15.00 5.81
CA PHE A 69 -9.40 13.78 5.53
C PHE A 69 -8.56 13.35 6.73
N VAL A 70 -7.76 14.26 7.31
CA VAL A 70 -6.90 14.00 8.47
C VAL A 70 -7.71 13.52 9.66
N LYS A 71 -8.80 14.23 10.00
CA LYS A 71 -9.72 13.83 11.07
C LYS A 71 -10.19 12.40 10.86
N LYS A 72 -10.69 12.08 9.66
CA LYS A 72 -11.20 10.74 9.34
C LYS A 72 -10.13 9.67 9.35
N ALA A 73 -8.92 9.97 8.89
CA ALA A 73 -7.79 9.05 8.91
C ALA A 73 -7.46 8.58 10.33
N ARG A 74 -7.69 9.43 11.34
CA ARG A 74 -7.32 9.17 12.75
C ARG A 74 -8.45 8.63 13.62
N VAL A 75 -9.67 8.44 13.10
CA VAL A 75 -10.84 8.04 13.90
C VAL A 75 -10.72 6.63 14.49
N SER A 76 -10.05 5.70 13.80
CA SER A 76 -9.91 4.31 14.25
C SER A 76 -8.78 3.61 13.50
N TRP A 77 -8.25 2.50 14.04
CA TRP A 77 -7.26 1.65 13.37
C TRP A 77 -7.62 1.29 11.93
N VAL A 78 -8.85 0.81 11.72
CA VAL A 78 -9.38 0.52 10.37
C VAL A 78 -9.27 1.73 9.44
N ASN A 79 -9.59 2.93 9.94
CA ASN A 79 -9.49 4.14 9.14
C ASN A 79 -8.04 4.56 8.92
N CYS A 80 -7.16 4.41 9.93
CA CYS A 80 -5.74 4.69 9.78
C CYS A 80 -5.17 3.86 8.62
N ASP A 81 -5.34 2.53 8.64
CA ASP A 81 -4.83 1.66 7.55
C ASP A 81 -5.45 2.00 6.18
N LYS A 82 -6.72 2.40 6.17
CA LYS A 82 -7.42 2.82 4.95
C LYS A 82 -6.88 4.12 4.38
N PHE A 83 -6.45 5.07 5.21
CA PHE A 83 -6.20 6.46 4.78
C PHE A 83 -4.75 6.89 4.88
N PHE A 84 -3.89 6.23 5.69
CA PHE A 84 -2.48 6.58 5.86
C PHE A 84 -1.70 6.33 4.57
N PRO A 85 -1.10 7.38 3.96
CA PRO A 85 -0.37 7.28 2.70
C PRO A 85 0.96 6.55 2.74
N LEU A 86 1.74 6.70 3.81
CA LEU A 86 3.00 5.97 3.95
C LEU A 86 2.68 4.60 4.54
N ARG A 87 3.01 3.53 3.81
CA ARG A 87 2.47 2.20 4.10
C ARG A 87 2.95 1.66 5.45
N LEU A 88 4.23 1.83 5.74
CA LEU A 88 4.85 1.31 6.97
C LEU A 88 4.53 2.15 8.22
N THR A 89 4.06 3.39 8.03
CA THR A 89 3.61 4.23 9.16
C THR A 89 2.18 3.96 9.58
N ALA A 90 1.42 3.19 8.79
CA ALA A 90 0.07 2.78 9.16
C ALA A 90 0.11 1.91 10.44
N PRO A 91 -0.78 2.14 11.43
CA PRO A 91 -0.73 1.48 12.72
C PRO A 91 -0.65 -0.05 12.66
N SER A 92 -1.40 -0.71 11.77
CA SER A 92 -1.31 -2.16 11.66
C SER A 92 0.04 -2.64 11.15
N MET A 93 0.65 -1.94 10.20
CA MET A 93 1.98 -2.32 9.70
C MET A 93 3.05 -2.08 10.75
N ALA A 94 3.01 -0.93 11.42
CA ALA A 94 3.93 -0.65 12.53
C ALA A 94 3.83 -1.71 13.64
N LEU A 95 2.61 -2.12 13.99
CA LEU A 95 2.40 -3.16 15.01
C LEU A 95 2.84 -4.55 14.53
N ILE A 96 2.57 -4.92 13.27
CA ILE A 96 3.09 -6.17 12.68
C ILE A 96 4.61 -6.19 12.73
N ILE A 97 5.28 -5.10 12.37
CA ILE A 97 6.74 -4.98 12.44
C ILE A 97 7.23 -5.10 13.89
N SER A 98 6.48 -4.64 14.89
CA SER A 98 6.87 -4.83 16.28
C SER A 98 6.82 -6.30 16.75
N HIS A 99 5.94 -7.12 16.15
CA HIS A 99 5.84 -8.56 16.43
C HIS A 99 6.78 -9.41 15.55
N VAL A 100 7.07 -8.95 14.33
CA VAL A 100 8.02 -9.57 13.41
C VAL A 100 8.97 -8.48 12.90
N PRO A 101 10.01 -8.10 13.64
CA PRO A 101 10.95 -7.04 13.22
C PRO A 101 11.49 -7.28 11.81
N LEU A 102 11.72 -6.22 11.03
CA LEU A 102 12.30 -6.34 9.67
C LEU A 102 13.70 -6.98 9.69
N SER A 103 14.43 -6.84 10.80
CA SER A 103 15.73 -7.48 11.04
C SER A 103 15.63 -8.96 11.45
N THR A 104 14.43 -9.51 11.58
CA THR A 104 14.22 -10.92 11.93
C THR A 104 14.78 -11.80 10.83
N SER A 105 15.61 -12.79 11.20
CA SER A 105 16.08 -13.81 10.26
C SER A 105 14.89 -14.45 9.58
N VAL A 106 14.93 -14.50 8.24
CA VAL A 106 13.88 -15.11 7.46
C VAL A 106 13.83 -16.61 7.77
N SER A 107 12.62 -17.13 8.03
CA SER A 107 12.35 -18.53 8.40
C SER A 107 10.95 -18.91 7.93
N THR A 108 10.64 -20.20 7.92
CA THR A 108 9.29 -20.68 7.57
C THR A 108 8.26 -20.02 8.50
N THR A 109 8.61 -19.94 9.77
CA THR A 109 7.82 -19.31 10.82
C THR A 109 7.58 -17.83 10.58
N SER A 110 8.59 -17.04 10.19
CA SER A 110 8.37 -15.60 9.97
C SER A 110 7.47 -15.34 8.76
N VAL A 111 7.65 -16.08 7.65
CA VAL A 111 6.78 -15.99 6.47
C VAL A 111 5.33 -16.34 6.82
N PHE A 112 5.12 -17.41 7.59
CA PHE A 112 3.80 -17.81 8.06
C PHE A 112 3.15 -16.73 8.93
N LYS A 113 3.88 -16.20 9.93
CA LYS A 113 3.40 -15.12 10.81
C LYS A 113 2.95 -13.89 10.00
N ILE A 114 3.75 -13.47 9.02
CA ILE A 114 3.43 -12.35 8.12
C ILE A 114 2.11 -12.63 7.37
N CYS A 115 1.96 -13.82 6.78
CA CYS A 115 0.74 -14.20 6.06
C CYS A 115 -0.52 -14.13 6.94
N VAL A 116 -0.44 -14.68 8.16
CA VAL A 116 -1.56 -14.71 9.11
C VAL A 116 -1.88 -13.29 9.62
N LEU A 117 -0.89 -12.52 10.04
CA LEU A 117 -1.07 -11.15 10.53
C LEU A 117 -1.65 -10.24 9.45
N ARG A 118 -1.17 -10.34 8.21
CA ARG A 118 -1.73 -9.59 7.07
C ARG A 118 -3.18 -9.95 6.83
N THR A 119 -3.50 -11.23 6.82
CA THR A 119 -4.84 -11.73 6.46
C THR A 119 -5.87 -11.45 7.56
N PHE A 120 -5.50 -11.70 8.82
CA PHE A 120 -6.42 -11.72 9.96
C PHE A 120 -6.16 -10.63 11.00
N GLY A 121 -5.00 -9.97 11.02
CA GLY A 121 -4.67 -8.94 12.00
C GLY A 121 -5.04 -7.52 11.56
N VAL A 122 -4.61 -7.12 10.36
CA VAL A 122 -4.67 -5.72 9.85
C VAL A 122 -6.03 -5.02 9.97
N GLY A 123 -6.05 -3.88 10.66
CA GLY A 123 -7.24 -3.09 10.96
C GLY A 123 -7.78 -3.30 12.38
N SER A 124 -7.10 -4.10 13.20
CA SER A 124 -7.44 -4.34 14.59
C SER A 124 -6.18 -4.54 15.41
N GLU A 125 -5.97 -3.63 16.37
CA GLU A 125 -4.86 -3.69 17.34
C GLU A 125 -4.91 -4.99 18.16
N GLU A 126 -6.07 -5.27 18.74
CA GLU A 126 -6.36 -6.49 19.52
C GLU A 126 -6.02 -7.74 18.73
N ALA A 127 -6.52 -7.88 17.48
CA ALA A 127 -6.25 -9.05 16.66
C ALA A 127 -4.76 -9.27 16.38
N ILE A 128 -4.00 -8.20 16.10
CA ILE A 128 -2.56 -8.30 15.84
C ILE A 128 -1.82 -8.69 17.12
N ASN A 129 -2.19 -8.12 18.26
CA ASN A 129 -1.58 -8.44 19.54
C ASN A 129 -1.87 -9.87 19.99
N ASP A 130 -3.12 -10.33 19.92
CA ASP A 130 -3.49 -11.69 20.31
C ASP A 130 -2.80 -12.74 19.44
N LEU A 131 -2.75 -12.51 18.13
CA LEU A 131 -1.99 -13.36 17.20
C LEU A 131 -0.49 -13.29 17.52
N GLY A 132 0.06 -12.11 17.76
CA GLY A 132 1.46 -11.90 18.11
C GLY A 132 1.88 -12.61 19.40
N ILE A 133 1.03 -12.60 20.43
CA ILE A 133 1.24 -13.32 21.69
C ILE A 133 1.23 -14.83 21.43
N THR A 134 0.20 -15.33 20.73
CA THR A 134 0.08 -16.75 20.36
C THR A 134 1.33 -17.25 19.64
N PHE A 135 1.89 -16.41 18.76
CA PHE A 135 3.10 -16.68 18.02
C PHE A 135 4.40 -16.64 18.84
N LYS A 136 4.44 -15.93 19.97
CA LYS A 136 5.59 -15.92 20.88
C LYS A 136 5.59 -17.18 21.73
N GLU A 137 4.44 -17.50 22.33
CA GLU A 137 4.23 -18.70 23.16
C GLU A 137 4.51 -19.99 22.39
N SER A 138 4.22 -20.03 21.08
CA SER A 138 4.50 -21.20 20.24
C SER A 138 5.97 -21.35 19.84
N THR A 139 6.82 -20.34 20.08
CA THR A 139 8.23 -20.30 19.61
C THR A 139 9.26 -20.30 20.74
N GLU A 140 8.85 -20.49 22.01
CA GLU A 140 9.78 -20.60 23.14
C GLU A 140 10.67 -21.86 23.08
N SER A 141 10.38 -22.81 22.19
CA SER A 141 11.32 -23.85 21.77
C SER A 141 11.96 -23.44 20.44
N SER A 142 13.28 -23.31 20.41
CA SER A 142 14.15 -22.81 19.33
C SER A 142 14.18 -23.62 18.02
N SER A 143 13.11 -24.36 17.68
CA SER A 143 13.00 -25.20 16.49
C SER A 143 11.98 -24.62 15.50
N GLU A 144 12.18 -24.85 14.19
CA GLU A 144 11.14 -24.70 13.16
C GLU A 144 10.01 -25.72 13.38
N SER A 145 9.26 -25.56 14.48
CA SER A 145 8.12 -26.40 14.79
C SER A 145 6.88 -25.88 14.05
N GLU A 146 6.02 -26.83 13.70
CA GLU A 146 4.71 -26.51 13.14
C GLU A 146 3.91 -25.64 14.13
N PRO A 147 3.19 -24.61 13.65
CA PRO A 147 2.43 -23.71 14.51
C PRO A 147 1.27 -24.44 15.18
N ASP A 148 0.93 -24.01 16.40
CA ASP A 148 -0.26 -24.46 17.11
C ASP A 148 -1.53 -23.91 16.44
N TYR A 149 -2.03 -24.65 15.44
CA TYR A 149 -3.21 -24.23 14.67
C TYR A 149 -4.44 -24.04 15.55
N ASP A 150 -4.65 -24.87 16.57
CA ASP A 150 -5.84 -24.79 17.42
C ASP A 150 -5.88 -23.47 18.19
N LYS A 151 -4.75 -23.04 18.76
CA LYS A 151 -4.66 -21.72 19.40
C LYS A 151 -4.88 -20.58 18.41
N ILE A 152 -4.26 -20.64 17.23
CA ILE A 152 -4.41 -19.60 16.20
C ILE A 152 -5.87 -19.52 15.70
N ILE A 153 -6.50 -20.67 15.46
CA ILE A 153 -7.91 -20.77 15.06
C ILE A 153 -8.81 -20.20 16.14
N ALA A 154 -8.55 -20.45 17.43
CA ALA A 154 -9.32 -19.89 18.52
C ALA A 154 -9.29 -18.36 18.51
N VAL A 155 -8.10 -17.76 18.37
CA VAL A 155 -7.94 -16.30 18.26
C VAL A 155 -8.68 -15.76 17.04
N ILE A 156 -8.45 -16.33 15.85
CA ILE A 156 -9.12 -15.90 14.60
C ILE A 156 -10.64 -16.06 14.70
N SER A 157 -11.12 -17.08 15.42
CA SER A 157 -12.54 -17.36 15.62
C SER A 157 -13.21 -16.34 16.54
N ALA A 158 -12.47 -15.73 17.46
CA ALA A 158 -12.95 -14.62 18.27
C ALA A 158 -13.08 -13.30 17.47
N LEU A 159 -12.40 -13.18 16.32
CA LEU A 159 -12.39 -11.93 15.54
C LEU A 159 -13.73 -11.64 14.87
N GLY A 160 -14.28 -10.45 15.14
CA GLY A 160 -15.46 -9.91 14.47
C GLY A 160 -16.79 -10.53 14.93
N LYS A 161 -17.90 -9.80 14.70
CA LYS A 161 -19.23 -10.12 15.27
C LYS A 161 -20.04 -11.21 14.54
N GLY A 162 -19.47 -11.89 13.53
CA GLY A 162 -20.20 -12.83 12.67
C GLY A 162 -19.98 -14.31 13.03
N ILE A 163 -21.04 -15.12 13.01
CA ILE A 163 -20.94 -16.57 13.31
C ILE A 163 -20.26 -17.34 12.16
N LYS A 164 -20.57 -17.03 10.90
CA LYS A 164 -20.07 -17.77 9.73
C LYS A 164 -18.88 -17.11 9.03
N LYS A 165 -18.70 -15.80 9.22
CA LYS A 165 -17.76 -15.00 8.45
C LYS A 165 -17.08 -13.95 9.32
N ILE A 166 -15.79 -13.76 9.07
CA ILE A 166 -14.96 -12.68 9.62
C ILE A 166 -15.00 -11.54 8.60
N THR A 167 -15.48 -10.37 9.02
CA THR A 167 -15.52 -9.18 8.15
C THR A 167 -14.25 -8.37 8.34
N ARG A 168 -13.57 -8.06 7.23
CA ARG A 168 -12.35 -7.24 7.18
C ARG A 168 -12.64 -5.93 6.45
N PRO A 169 -13.17 -4.90 7.14
CA PRO A 169 -13.58 -3.66 6.50
C PRO A 169 -12.40 -2.90 5.90
N VAL A 170 -11.18 -3.08 6.41
CA VAL A 170 -9.94 -2.48 5.87
C VAL A 170 -9.74 -2.80 4.38
N TYR A 171 -10.13 -4.01 3.97
CA TYR A 171 -10.01 -4.53 2.59
C TYR A 171 -11.28 -4.30 1.76
N GLY A 172 -12.04 -3.25 2.04
CA GLY A 172 -13.26 -2.96 1.27
C GLY A 172 -14.41 -3.92 1.54
N GLN A 173 -14.59 -4.32 2.81
CA GLN A 173 -15.62 -5.28 3.27
C GLN A 173 -15.40 -6.73 2.80
N MET A 174 -14.14 -7.13 2.66
CA MET A 174 -13.77 -8.52 2.46
C MET A 174 -14.36 -9.40 3.57
N GLN A 175 -14.80 -10.59 3.19
CA GLN A 175 -15.35 -11.58 4.11
C GLN A 175 -14.58 -12.89 4.00
N ILE A 176 -14.08 -13.37 5.13
CA ILE A 176 -13.40 -14.66 5.23
C ILE A 176 -14.36 -15.65 5.88
N ALA A 177 -14.59 -16.80 5.25
CA ALA A 177 -15.42 -17.84 5.85
C ALA A 177 -14.68 -18.48 7.03
N ARG A 178 -15.31 -18.58 8.20
CA ARG A 178 -14.64 -19.18 9.37
C ARG A 178 -14.25 -20.65 9.12
N ALA A 179 -15.12 -21.38 8.43
CA ALA A 179 -14.88 -22.78 8.07
C ALA A 179 -13.65 -22.97 7.17
N SER A 180 -13.17 -21.93 6.47
CA SER A 180 -11.95 -22.04 5.66
C SER A 180 -10.67 -21.69 6.41
N VAL A 181 -10.76 -21.20 7.65
CA VAL A 181 -9.57 -20.77 8.41
C VAL A 181 -8.55 -21.90 8.60
N PRO A 182 -8.93 -23.13 9.01
CA PRO A 182 -7.95 -24.22 9.17
C PRO A 182 -7.16 -24.49 7.89
N THR A 183 -7.86 -24.67 6.77
CA THR A 183 -7.24 -24.87 5.45
C THR A 183 -6.39 -23.69 5.00
N MET A 184 -6.76 -22.45 5.37
CA MET A 184 -5.92 -21.29 5.06
C MET A 184 -4.60 -21.34 5.83
N LEU A 185 -4.61 -21.68 7.12
CA LEU A 185 -3.40 -21.78 7.94
C LEU A 185 -2.47 -22.88 7.43
N GLU A 186 -2.99 -24.08 7.18
CA GLU A 186 -2.21 -25.18 6.61
C GLU A 186 -1.52 -24.77 5.30
N LYS A 187 -2.28 -24.15 4.38
CA LYS A 187 -1.72 -23.73 3.10
C LYS A 187 -0.74 -22.57 3.22
N PHE A 188 -0.93 -21.65 4.17
CA PHE A 188 0.06 -20.60 4.46
C PHE A 188 1.35 -21.22 5.00
N TRP A 189 1.27 -22.24 5.85
CA TRP A 189 2.44 -22.94 6.36
C TRP A 189 3.21 -23.66 5.26
N VAL A 190 2.51 -24.42 4.41
CA VAL A 190 3.15 -25.10 3.26
C VAL A 190 3.73 -24.08 2.28
N PHE A 191 3.03 -22.98 2.00
CA PHE A 191 3.55 -21.87 1.19
C PHE A 191 4.83 -21.29 1.80
N ALA A 192 4.83 -21.04 3.10
CA ALA A 192 5.99 -20.50 3.81
C ALA A 192 7.21 -21.42 3.67
N GLY A 193 7.04 -22.72 3.88
CA GLY A 193 8.13 -23.69 3.70
C GLY A 193 8.65 -23.70 2.26
N LYS A 194 7.75 -23.63 1.28
CA LYS A 194 8.12 -23.60 -0.15
C LYS A 194 8.79 -22.31 -0.61
N VAL A 195 8.52 -21.19 0.06
CA VAL A 195 9.28 -19.96 -0.14
C VAL A 195 10.68 -20.13 0.45
N MET A 196 10.79 -20.66 1.66
CA MET A 196 12.09 -20.82 2.32
C MET A 196 13.00 -21.85 1.67
N GLU A 197 12.46 -22.94 1.12
CA GLU A 197 13.23 -23.88 0.28
C GLU A 197 13.94 -23.19 -0.89
N LYS A 198 13.42 -22.05 -1.35
CA LYS A 198 13.99 -21.28 -2.47
C LYS A 198 14.86 -20.11 -2.02
N VAL A 199 14.86 -19.78 -0.73
CA VAL A 199 15.76 -18.80 -0.13
C VAL A 199 17.04 -19.54 0.27
N GLU A 200 17.88 -19.83 -0.73
CA GLU A 200 19.18 -20.45 -0.51
C GLU A 200 20.20 -19.39 -0.04
N PRO A 201 21.03 -19.67 0.99
CA PRO A 201 22.15 -18.80 1.36
C PRO A 201 23.09 -18.57 0.17
N GLY A 202 23.17 -17.34 -0.32
CA GLY A 202 23.99 -16.97 -1.48
C GLY A 202 23.34 -17.22 -2.85
N GLY A 203 22.12 -17.76 -2.89
CA GLY A 203 21.32 -17.88 -4.11
C GLY A 203 20.71 -16.56 -4.56
N PRO A 204 20.25 -16.45 -5.82
CA PRO A 204 19.58 -15.24 -6.30
C PRO A 204 18.23 -15.05 -5.59
N THR A 205 18.03 -13.87 -4.99
CA THR A 205 16.74 -13.49 -4.41
C THR A 205 15.62 -13.58 -5.45
N GLN A 206 14.55 -14.29 -5.11
CA GLN A 206 13.39 -14.46 -5.98
C GLN A 206 12.75 -13.11 -6.34
N SER A 207 12.16 -13.03 -7.54
CA SER A 207 11.36 -11.88 -7.95
C SER A 207 10.00 -11.85 -7.25
N PHE A 208 9.38 -10.67 -7.21
CA PHE A 208 8.00 -10.50 -6.74
C PHE A 208 7.02 -11.43 -7.45
N GLU A 209 7.10 -11.52 -8.78
CA GLU A 209 6.19 -12.37 -9.56
C GLU A 209 6.34 -13.86 -9.26
N GLU A 210 7.56 -14.35 -8.99
CA GLU A 210 7.77 -15.75 -8.66
C GLU A 210 7.10 -16.12 -7.34
N VAL A 211 7.28 -15.29 -6.30
CA VAL A 211 6.63 -15.51 -5.00
C VAL A 211 5.12 -15.28 -5.07
N TYR A 212 4.67 -14.28 -5.81
CA TYR A 212 3.25 -14.03 -6.06
C TYR A 212 2.56 -15.21 -6.75
N ASN A 213 3.16 -15.73 -7.82
CA ASN A 213 2.61 -16.87 -8.55
C ASN A 213 2.65 -18.15 -7.71
N LEU A 214 3.70 -18.34 -6.90
CA LEU A 214 3.78 -19.42 -5.93
C LEU A 214 2.64 -19.33 -4.91
N LEU A 215 2.42 -18.17 -4.28
CA LEU A 215 1.30 -17.97 -3.34
C LEU A 215 -0.05 -18.32 -3.97
N CYS A 216 -0.28 -17.86 -5.21
CA CYS A 216 -1.52 -18.11 -5.92
C CYS A 216 -1.72 -19.60 -6.29
N SER A 217 -0.65 -20.38 -6.48
CA SER A 217 -0.75 -21.80 -6.87
C SER A 217 -1.30 -22.68 -5.75
N PHE A 218 -1.18 -22.26 -4.49
CA PHE A 218 -1.75 -22.97 -3.34
C PHE A 218 -3.27 -22.91 -3.26
N ASN A 219 -3.92 -22.04 -4.04
CA ASN A 219 -5.38 -21.86 -4.02
C ASN A 219 -5.90 -21.63 -2.59
N ILE A 220 -5.26 -20.71 -1.87
CA ILE A 220 -5.62 -20.38 -0.49
C ILE A 220 -6.98 -19.66 -0.51
N PRO A 221 -7.99 -20.11 0.25
CA PRO A 221 -9.28 -19.44 0.32
C PRO A 221 -9.12 -17.93 0.58
N THR A 222 -9.88 -17.09 -0.12
CA THR A 222 -9.80 -15.62 -0.07
C THR A 222 -8.50 -14.95 -0.58
N VAL A 223 -7.54 -15.74 -1.06
CA VAL A 223 -6.31 -15.25 -1.71
C VAL A 223 -6.29 -15.71 -3.18
N PRO A 224 -7.25 -15.28 -4.02
CA PRO A 224 -7.28 -15.70 -5.42
C PRO A 224 -6.15 -15.02 -6.21
N LYS A 225 -5.81 -15.62 -7.35
CA LYS A 225 -4.97 -14.96 -8.36
C LYS A 225 -5.59 -13.62 -8.75
N HIS A 226 -4.76 -12.58 -8.85
CA HIS A 226 -5.18 -11.18 -9.06
C HIS A 226 -6.00 -10.55 -7.90
N GLY A 227 -6.12 -11.24 -6.77
CA GLY A 227 -6.79 -10.73 -5.57
C GLY A 227 -5.93 -9.75 -4.77
N LEU A 228 -6.60 -8.91 -3.97
CA LEU A 228 -5.96 -7.92 -3.10
C LEU A 228 -5.01 -8.57 -2.08
N LEU A 229 -5.44 -9.64 -1.39
CA LEU A 229 -4.60 -10.30 -0.39
C LEU A 229 -3.34 -10.92 -0.99
N ALA A 230 -3.41 -11.48 -2.20
CA ALA A 230 -2.22 -12.02 -2.86
C ALA A 230 -1.18 -10.92 -3.07
N TRP A 231 -1.62 -9.75 -3.55
CA TRP A 231 -0.74 -8.60 -3.75
C TRP A 231 -0.17 -8.09 -2.42
N LEU A 232 -1.01 -7.91 -1.40
CA LEU A 232 -0.59 -7.38 -0.11
C LEU A 232 0.34 -8.31 0.66
N ILE A 233 0.10 -9.62 0.63
CA ILE A 233 0.97 -10.61 1.27
C ILE A 233 2.33 -10.60 0.59
N THR A 234 2.41 -10.70 -0.74
CA THR A 234 3.71 -10.64 -1.43
C THR A 234 4.41 -9.30 -1.21
N SER A 235 3.66 -8.20 -1.15
CA SER A 235 4.20 -6.87 -0.79
C SER A 235 4.71 -6.78 0.63
N ASP A 236 4.21 -7.61 1.55
CA ASP A 236 4.80 -7.72 2.87
C ASP A 236 6.11 -8.47 2.80
N LEU A 237 6.14 -9.61 2.10
CA LEU A 237 7.34 -10.43 2.01
C LEU A 237 8.56 -9.67 1.44
N THR A 238 8.35 -8.67 0.58
CA THR A 238 9.44 -7.79 0.13
C THR A 238 10.04 -6.93 1.23
N GLU A 239 9.25 -6.56 2.25
CA GLU A 239 9.73 -5.76 3.39
C GLU A 239 10.71 -6.52 4.27
N TRP A 240 10.55 -7.84 4.35
CA TRP A 240 11.47 -8.76 5.03
C TRP A 240 12.51 -9.34 4.06
N GLU A 241 12.72 -8.71 2.90
CA GLU A 241 13.74 -9.09 1.90
C GLU A 241 13.62 -10.53 1.37
N ILE A 242 12.45 -11.15 1.51
CA ILE A 242 12.17 -12.53 1.06
C ILE A 242 12.13 -12.60 -0.46
N CYS A 243 11.68 -11.52 -1.10
CA CYS A 243 11.71 -11.36 -2.55
C CYS A 243 12.00 -9.92 -2.92
N LYS A 244 12.45 -9.71 -4.16
CA LYS A 244 12.67 -8.38 -4.73
C LYS A 244 11.35 -7.62 -4.84
N PRO A 245 11.36 -6.28 -4.70
CA PRO A 245 10.17 -5.47 -4.91
C PRO A 245 9.62 -5.62 -6.34
N PRO A 246 8.32 -5.38 -6.56
CA PRO A 246 7.73 -5.42 -7.89
C PRO A 246 8.32 -4.30 -8.76
N THR A 247 8.37 -4.54 -10.07
CA THR A 247 8.72 -3.48 -11.03
C THR A 247 7.49 -2.61 -11.33
N ILE A 248 7.68 -1.42 -11.92
CA ILE A 248 6.55 -0.61 -12.41
C ILE A 248 5.71 -1.37 -13.45
N LYS A 249 6.34 -2.22 -14.27
CA LYS A 249 5.62 -3.09 -15.22
C LYS A 249 4.74 -4.11 -14.49
N THR A 250 5.23 -4.66 -13.37
CA THR A 250 4.47 -5.56 -12.48
C THR A 250 3.24 -4.83 -11.92
N LEU A 251 3.43 -3.61 -11.43
CA LEU A 251 2.35 -2.77 -10.90
C LEU A 251 1.32 -2.40 -11.99
N ALA A 252 1.77 -1.97 -13.17
CA ALA A 252 0.88 -1.66 -14.30
C ALA A 252 -0.03 -2.84 -14.64
N ARG A 253 0.55 -4.06 -14.75
CA ARG A 253 -0.20 -5.30 -14.96
C ARG A 253 -1.19 -5.57 -13.82
N HIS A 254 -0.79 -5.37 -12.57
CA HIS A 254 -1.68 -5.53 -11.41
C HIS A 254 -2.88 -4.58 -11.47
N MET A 255 -2.68 -3.35 -11.95
CA MET A 255 -3.74 -2.35 -12.14
C MET A 255 -4.59 -2.56 -13.40
N GLY A 256 -4.27 -3.55 -14.24
CA GLY A 256 -4.92 -3.79 -15.54
C GLY A 256 -4.55 -2.74 -16.60
N VAL A 257 -3.50 -1.96 -16.36
CA VAL A 257 -2.95 -0.99 -17.31
C VAL A 257 -1.97 -1.75 -18.21
N SER A 258 -2.28 -1.86 -19.49
CA SER A 258 -1.38 -2.49 -20.46
C SER A 258 -0.31 -1.47 -20.90
N SER A 259 0.96 -1.87 -20.90
CA SER A 259 2.05 -1.07 -21.48
C SER A 259 1.96 -0.94 -23.01
N ASP A 260 1.10 -1.73 -23.64
CA ASP A 260 1.08 -1.93 -25.09
C ASP A 260 -0.22 -1.37 -25.72
N GLY A 261 -0.90 -0.43 -25.04
CA GLY A 261 -2.14 0.21 -25.54
C GLY A 261 -3.36 -0.72 -25.66
N GLY A 262 -3.21 -2.02 -25.40
CA GLY A 262 -4.28 -3.01 -25.48
C GLY A 262 -5.23 -2.98 -24.28
N SER A 263 -6.53 -2.87 -24.56
CA SER A 263 -7.60 -3.06 -23.58
C SER A 263 -7.52 -4.45 -22.94
N SER A 264 -7.08 -4.54 -21.69
CA SER A 264 -7.20 -5.78 -20.91
C SER A 264 -8.64 -5.90 -20.36
N SER A 265 -9.19 -7.11 -20.44
CA SER A 265 -10.59 -7.40 -20.18
C SER A 265 -11.06 -6.91 -18.80
N LYS A 266 -12.11 -6.07 -18.80
CA LYS A 266 -12.85 -5.63 -17.61
C LYS A 266 -13.47 -6.83 -16.88
N ARG A 267 -12.78 -7.42 -15.91
CA ARG A 267 -13.41 -8.24 -14.87
C ARG A 267 -13.12 -7.62 -13.50
N GLY A 268 -14.08 -6.86 -12.99
CA GLY A 268 -14.00 -6.12 -11.73
C GLY A 268 -14.02 -4.61 -11.94
N GLY A 269 -14.69 -3.88 -11.04
CA GLY A 269 -14.63 -2.42 -11.02
C GLY A 269 -13.19 -1.92 -10.78
N PRO A 270 -12.86 -0.67 -11.15
CA PRO A 270 -11.48 -0.21 -11.08
C PRO A 270 -10.98 -0.25 -9.62
N SER A 271 -9.78 -0.81 -9.43
CA SER A 271 -9.08 -0.82 -8.14
C SER A 271 -8.78 0.62 -7.68
N GLY A 272 -8.43 0.80 -6.41
CA GLY A 272 -8.06 2.12 -5.87
C GLY A 272 -7.02 2.84 -6.74
N PRO A 273 -5.93 2.19 -7.15
CA PRO A 273 -4.90 2.79 -8.00
C PRO A 273 -5.40 3.16 -9.40
N SER A 274 -6.14 2.26 -10.08
CA SER A 274 -6.68 2.55 -11.42
C SER A 274 -7.67 3.73 -11.39
N LYS A 275 -8.45 3.88 -10.30
CA LYS A 275 -9.33 5.05 -10.11
C LYS A 275 -8.55 6.36 -10.00
N ALA A 276 -7.37 6.34 -9.39
CA ALA A 276 -6.53 7.54 -9.31
C ALA A 276 -5.99 7.95 -10.68
N LEU A 277 -5.59 7.00 -11.51
CA LEU A 277 -5.10 7.29 -12.86
C LEU A 277 -6.20 7.87 -13.76
N VAL A 278 -7.41 7.28 -13.71
CA VAL A 278 -8.60 7.82 -14.40
C VAL A 278 -8.93 9.23 -13.92
N LEU A 279 -8.81 9.50 -12.62
CA LEU A 279 -9.03 10.83 -12.07
C LEU A 279 -8.01 11.84 -12.60
N VAL A 280 -6.72 11.48 -12.60
CA VAL A 280 -5.66 12.37 -13.08
C VAL A 280 -5.83 12.65 -14.58
N GLU A 281 -6.19 11.64 -15.36
CA GLU A 281 -6.53 11.79 -16.78
C GLU A 281 -7.72 12.74 -16.97
N GLN A 282 -8.77 12.63 -16.15
CA GLN A 282 -9.91 13.53 -16.19
C GLN A 282 -9.51 14.99 -15.87
N ILE A 283 -8.66 15.20 -14.86
CA ILE A 283 -8.12 16.54 -14.54
C ILE A 283 -7.31 17.09 -15.70
N TYR A 284 -6.47 16.26 -16.32
CA TYR A 284 -5.69 16.63 -17.50
C TYR A 284 -6.60 17.02 -18.68
N LYS A 285 -7.63 16.22 -18.96
CA LYS A 285 -8.61 16.50 -20.03
C LYS A 285 -9.34 17.82 -19.81
N GLU A 286 -9.73 18.12 -18.59
CA GLU A 286 -10.39 19.39 -18.23
C GLU A 286 -9.45 20.59 -18.38
N MET A 287 -8.15 20.42 -18.11
CA MET A 287 -7.15 21.47 -18.31
C MET A 287 -6.96 21.77 -19.80
N VAL A 288 -6.72 20.73 -20.60
CA VAL A 288 -6.54 20.85 -22.06
C VAL A 288 -7.75 21.51 -22.72
N ALA A 289 -8.96 21.13 -22.30
CA ALA A 289 -10.20 21.74 -22.81
C ALA A 289 -10.33 23.24 -22.48
N LYS A 290 -9.82 23.68 -21.32
CA LYS A 290 -9.80 25.11 -20.94
C LYS A 290 -8.76 25.90 -21.74
N ASP A 291 -7.63 25.27 -22.04
CA ASP A 291 -6.53 25.88 -22.79
C ASP A 291 -6.80 25.90 -24.30
N GLY A 292 -7.92 25.31 -24.76
CA GLY A 292 -8.30 25.23 -26.17
C GLY A 292 -7.41 24.31 -27.01
N ALA A 293 -6.58 23.48 -26.35
CA ALA A 293 -5.67 22.55 -27.02
C ALA A 293 -6.37 21.22 -27.36
N GLU A 294 -5.81 20.50 -28.33
CA GLU A 294 -6.30 19.16 -28.68
C GLU A 294 -5.96 18.15 -27.58
N TYR A 295 -6.96 17.37 -27.15
CA TYR A 295 -6.76 16.32 -26.17
C TYR A 295 -6.12 15.10 -26.83
N VAL A 296 -4.90 14.79 -26.39
CA VAL A 296 -4.20 13.55 -26.71
C VAL A 296 -4.31 12.61 -25.51
N GLN A 297 -4.83 11.41 -25.73
CA GLN A 297 -4.93 10.42 -24.66
C GLN A 297 -3.53 10.05 -24.15
N PRO A 298 -3.26 10.14 -22.84
CA PRO A 298 -1.94 9.85 -22.30
C PRO A 298 -1.64 8.35 -22.28
N ASP A 299 -0.38 7.99 -22.51
CA ASP A 299 0.12 6.66 -22.18
C ASP A 299 0.33 6.56 -20.67
N VAL A 300 -0.64 5.96 -19.99
CA VAL A 300 -0.65 5.80 -18.53
C VAL A 300 0.52 4.92 -18.06
N GLY A 301 0.93 3.92 -18.85
CA GLY A 301 2.04 3.04 -18.52
C GLY A 301 3.37 3.78 -18.56
N ALA A 302 3.62 4.53 -19.63
CA ALA A 302 4.80 5.40 -19.74
C ALA A 302 4.80 6.49 -18.65
N GLY A 303 3.64 7.09 -18.38
CA GLY A 303 3.51 8.11 -17.34
C GLY A 303 3.89 7.62 -15.94
N LEU A 304 3.47 6.41 -15.58
CA LEU A 304 3.87 5.78 -14.32
C LEU A 304 5.39 5.54 -14.24
N VAL A 305 6.00 5.08 -15.32
CA VAL A 305 7.46 4.84 -15.38
C VAL A 305 8.22 6.14 -15.22
N ASN A 306 7.82 7.20 -15.92
CA ASN A 306 8.52 8.48 -15.88
C ASN A 306 8.39 9.18 -14.52
N VAL A 307 7.19 9.15 -13.92
CA VAL A 307 6.97 9.67 -12.57
C VAL A 307 7.75 8.86 -11.53
N TRP A 308 7.79 7.53 -11.64
CA TRP A 308 8.59 6.70 -10.74
C TRP A 308 10.08 7.03 -10.82
N LYS A 309 10.62 7.20 -12.03
CA LYS A 309 12.03 7.59 -12.23
C LYS A 309 12.38 8.89 -11.51
N VAL A 310 11.49 9.88 -11.53
CA VAL A 310 11.70 11.16 -10.84
C VAL A 310 11.65 11.00 -9.32
N LEU A 311 10.80 10.13 -8.77
CA LEU A 311 10.79 9.85 -7.33
C LEU A 311 12.01 9.06 -6.86
N GLU A 312 12.46 8.10 -7.68
CA GLU A 312 13.62 7.26 -7.38
C GLU A 312 14.95 8.03 -7.55
N HIS A 313 14.99 8.92 -8.54
CA HIS A 313 16.14 9.76 -8.88
C HIS A 313 15.67 11.21 -9.08
N PRO A 314 15.50 11.97 -7.99
CA PRO A 314 15.15 13.38 -8.07
C PRO A 314 16.10 14.17 -8.98
N PRO A 315 15.59 15.11 -9.80
CA PRO A 315 16.42 15.99 -10.61
C PRO A 315 17.38 16.80 -9.73
N VAL A 316 18.59 17.09 -10.24
CA VAL A 316 19.65 17.81 -9.48
C VAL A 316 19.18 19.14 -8.90
N ASP A 317 18.32 19.86 -9.62
CA ASP A 317 17.79 21.17 -9.18
C ASP A 317 16.59 21.04 -8.22
N ALA A 318 16.16 19.82 -7.91
CA ALA A 318 15.01 19.49 -7.06
C ALA A 318 15.44 19.06 -5.64
N ILE A 319 16.33 19.82 -5.00
CA ILE A 319 16.84 19.53 -3.64
C ILE A 319 15.69 19.26 -2.65
N TRP A 320 14.61 20.04 -2.73
CA TRP A 320 13.42 19.87 -1.90
C TRP A 320 12.77 18.48 -2.04
N LEU A 321 12.85 17.87 -3.22
CA LEU A 321 12.30 16.53 -3.46
C LEU A 321 13.22 15.47 -2.84
N GLU A 322 14.54 15.64 -2.94
CA GLU A 322 15.50 14.77 -2.24
C GLU A 322 15.27 14.80 -0.73
N GLU A 323 15.11 15.99 -0.16
CA GLU A 323 14.79 16.18 1.26
C GLU A 323 13.46 15.49 1.63
N LEU A 324 12.42 15.66 0.80
CA LEU A 324 11.13 15.01 1.01
C LEU A 324 11.23 13.48 0.96
N MET A 325 12.00 12.93 0.02
CA MET A 325 12.23 11.48 -0.09
C MET A 325 13.02 10.95 1.11
N GLU A 326 13.99 11.73 1.62
CA GLU A 326 14.76 11.39 2.81
C GLU A 326 13.88 11.43 4.08
N GLU A 327 12.98 12.40 4.22
CA GLU A 327 11.98 12.41 5.29
C GLU A 327 11.08 11.17 5.24
N CYS A 328 10.65 10.77 4.05
CA CYS A 328 9.90 9.52 3.86
C CYS A 328 10.71 8.30 4.26
N ARG A 329 12.00 8.27 3.90
CA ARG A 329 12.92 7.19 4.28
C ARG A 329 13.03 7.07 5.79
N LYS A 330 13.21 8.19 6.49
CA LYS A 330 13.25 8.24 7.96
C LYS A 330 11.95 7.77 8.59
N ALA A 331 10.81 8.24 8.09
CA ALA A 331 9.49 7.89 8.63
C ALA A 331 9.15 6.40 8.44
N GLN A 332 9.47 5.82 7.27
CA GLN A 332 9.18 4.41 6.97
C GLN A 332 10.27 3.44 7.43
N GLY A 333 11.47 3.94 7.74
CA GLY A 333 12.67 3.13 7.98
C GLY A 333 13.36 2.62 6.70
N ARG A 334 12.82 2.93 5.51
CA ARG A 334 13.36 2.57 4.20
C ARG A 334 12.86 3.48 3.09
N SER A 335 13.57 3.50 1.97
CA SER A 335 13.19 4.32 0.80
C SER A 335 11.83 3.90 0.25
N ILE A 336 11.13 4.82 -0.40
CA ILE A 336 9.87 4.54 -1.10
C ILE A 336 10.12 3.45 -2.15
N SER A 337 9.18 2.52 -2.27
CA SER A 337 9.22 1.44 -3.27
C SER A 337 8.01 1.48 -4.22
N VAL A 338 8.03 0.63 -5.25
CA VAL A 338 6.88 0.48 -6.17
C VAL A 338 5.60 0.04 -5.45
N ILE A 339 5.71 -0.64 -4.30
CA ILE A 339 4.56 -1.00 -3.46
C ILE A 339 3.94 0.26 -2.86
N ASP A 340 4.77 1.21 -2.41
CA ASP A 340 4.27 2.47 -1.90
C ASP A 340 3.62 3.28 -3.03
N MET A 341 4.14 3.24 -4.27
CA MET A 341 3.48 3.85 -5.43
C MET A 341 2.03 3.35 -5.59
N GLU A 342 1.78 2.04 -5.51
CA GLU A 342 0.43 1.48 -5.52
C GLU A 342 -0.44 2.07 -4.39
N HIS A 343 0.09 2.08 -3.18
CA HIS A 343 -0.64 2.54 -1.99
C HIS A 343 -0.93 4.05 -2.02
N LEU A 344 0.00 4.87 -2.53
CA LEU A 344 -0.14 6.31 -2.74
C LEU A 344 -1.23 6.60 -3.79
N LEU A 345 -1.23 5.89 -4.92
CA LEU A 345 -2.32 5.98 -5.91
C LEU A 345 -3.67 5.63 -5.27
N CYS A 346 -3.71 4.57 -4.46
CA CYS A 346 -4.86 4.20 -3.64
C CYS A 346 -5.38 5.37 -2.79
N LYS A 347 -4.50 6.24 -2.27
CA LYS A 347 -4.90 7.41 -1.46
C LYS A 347 -5.32 8.61 -2.30
N ILE A 348 -4.74 8.83 -3.48
CA ILE A 348 -5.22 9.84 -4.44
C ILE A 348 -6.72 9.61 -4.72
N ALA A 349 -7.10 8.36 -5.00
CA ALA A 349 -8.50 8.00 -5.23
C ALA A 349 -9.39 8.25 -3.99
N ARG A 350 -8.90 7.92 -2.78
CA ARG A 350 -9.65 8.09 -1.53
C ARG A 350 -9.80 9.54 -1.08
N TYR A 351 -8.80 10.37 -1.33
CA TYR A 351 -8.83 11.80 -1.03
C TYR A 351 -9.92 12.49 -1.86
N THR A 352 -10.09 12.05 -3.10
CA THR A 352 -11.04 12.62 -4.06
C THR A 352 -12.45 12.08 -3.94
N ALA A 353 -12.62 10.80 -3.58
CA ALA A 353 -13.94 10.21 -3.38
C ALA A 353 -14.74 10.84 -2.21
N LYS A 354 -14.12 11.72 -1.43
CA LYS A 354 -14.75 12.44 -0.31
C LYS A 354 -14.83 13.96 -0.52
N SER A 355 -14.31 14.49 -1.62
CA SER A 355 -14.56 15.88 -2.04
C SER A 355 -15.80 16.01 -2.91
N ARG A 356 -16.47 14.88 -3.17
CA ARG A 356 -17.83 14.77 -3.69
C ARG A 356 -18.69 14.19 -2.56
#